data_AF-A0A2W6CT47-F1
#
_entry.id   AF-A0A2W6CT47-F1
#
_cell.length_a   1.000
_cell.length_b   1.000
_cell.length_c   1.000
_cell.angle_alpha   90.00
_cell.angle_beta   90.00
_cell.angle_gamma   90.00
#
_symmetry.space_group_name_H-M   'P 1'
#
loop_
_entity.id
_entity.type
_entity.pdbx_description
1 polymer ?
#
loop_
_entity_poly.entity_id
_entity_poly.type
_entity_poly.pdbx_seq_one_letter_code
_entity_poly.pdbx_strand_id
1 'polypeptide(L)'
;MTHDLLGWGVPGALLLICLGLLLGATWTTQALRPKLHRQAEERRRLNEEWSAVRTARRQRGQCPRCASPLSERDWYFVPTLVEDPLDED
;
A
#
# COMPACT_ATOMS: atom_id res chain seq x y z
N MET A 1 -5.20 -21.22 -49.93
CA MET A 1 -6.05 -21.85 -48.89
C MET A 1 -5.36 -21.95 -47.52
N THR A 2 -4.03 -21.93 -47.40
CA THR A 2 -3.33 -21.89 -46.08
C THR A 2 -3.10 -20.46 -45.56
N HIS A 3 -2.98 -19.47 -46.44
CA HIS A 3 -2.82 -18.06 -46.07
C HIS A 3 -4.07 -17.47 -45.41
N ASP A 4 -5.27 -17.88 -45.82
CA ASP A 4 -6.53 -17.40 -45.24
C ASP A 4 -6.72 -17.89 -43.80
N LEU A 5 -6.31 -19.13 -43.50
CA LEU A 5 -6.35 -19.69 -42.14
C LEU A 5 -5.37 -18.98 -41.20
N LEU A 6 -4.19 -18.60 -41.69
CA LEU A 6 -3.22 -17.82 -40.91
C LEU A 6 -3.71 -16.37 -40.68
N GLY A 7 -4.36 -15.78 -41.69
CA GLY A 7 -4.87 -14.40 -41.65
C GLY A 7 -5.96 -14.18 -40.59
N TRP A 8 -6.80 -15.19 -40.33
CA TRP A 8 -7.82 -15.14 -39.27
C TRP A 8 -7.32 -15.66 -37.91
N GLY A 9 -6.29 -16.50 -37.89
CA GLY A 9 -5.71 -17.05 -36.66
C GLY A 9 -5.02 -16.00 -35.78
N VAL A 10 -4.28 -15.07 -36.40
CA VAL A 10 -3.57 -13.99 -35.67
C VAL A 10 -4.52 -13.04 -34.94
N PRO A 11 -5.56 -12.44 -35.58
CA PRO A 11 -6.50 -11.58 -34.87
C PRO A 11 -7.32 -12.36 -33.83
N GLY A 12 -7.64 -13.64 -34.11
CA GLY A 12 -8.30 -14.50 -33.13
C GLY A 12 -7.46 -14.72 -31.87
N ALA A 13 -6.17 -15.03 -32.03
CA ALA A 13 -5.24 -15.19 -30.90
C ALA A 13 -5.08 -13.88 -30.11
N LEU A 14 -4.98 -12.75 -30.80
CA LEU A 14 -4.89 -11.44 -30.15
C LEU A 14 -6.14 -11.13 -29.32
N LEU A 15 -7.33 -11.38 -29.87
CA LEU A 15 -8.60 -11.20 -29.15
C LEU A 15 -8.67 -12.08 -27.90
N LEU A 16 -8.25 -13.35 -27.99
CA LEU A 16 -8.24 -14.26 -26.85
C LEU A 16 -7.27 -13.79 -25.75
N ILE A 17 -6.08 -13.31 -26.14
CA ILE A 17 -5.12 -12.73 -25.19
C ILE A 17 -5.74 -11.50 -24.51
N CYS A 18 -6.33 -10.57 -25.26
CA CYS A 18 -6.99 -9.40 -24.72
C CYS A 18 -8.12 -9.77 -23.76
N LEU A 19 -8.95 -10.76 -24.14
CA LEU A 19 -10.06 -11.23 -23.31
C LEU A 19 -9.55 -11.85 -22.00
N GLY A 20 -8.51 -12.69 -22.08
CA GLY A 20 -7.87 -13.29 -20.91
C GLY A 20 -7.27 -12.23 -19.98
N LEU A 21 -6.60 -11.22 -20.52
CA LEU A 21 -6.06 -10.10 -19.73
C LEU A 21 -7.17 -9.29 -19.05
N LEU A 22 -8.26 -8.98 -19.76
CA LEU A 22 -9.40 -8.27 -19.20
C LEU A 22 -10.08 -9.06 -18.08
N LEU A 23 -10.27 -10.37 -18.27
CA LEU A 23 -10.83 -11.26 -17.26
C LEU A 23 -9.90 -11.37 -16.03
N GLY A 24 -8.60 -11.53 -16.25
CA GLY A 24 -7.62 -11.57 -15.15
C GLY A 24 -7.56 -10.25 -14.38
N ALA A 25 -7.55 -9.11 -15.07
CA ALA A 25 -7.53 -7.79 -14.45
C ALA A 25 -8.80 -7.49 -13.65
N THR A 26 -9.98 -7.86 -14.18
CA THR A 26 -11.25 -7.65 -13.47
C THR A 26 -11.37 -8.57 -12.25
N TRP A 27 -10.94 -9.82 -12.35
CA TRP A 27 -10.95 -10.75 -11.22
C TRP A 27 -9.98 -10.32 -10.12
N THR A 28 -8.75 -9.95 -10.46
CA THR A 28 -7.75 -9.48 -9.49
C THR A 28 -8.20 -8.20 -8.79
N THR A 29 -8.77 -7.24 -9.52
CA THR A 29 -9.32 -6.02 -8.90
C THR A 29 -10.51 -6.33 -7.99
N GLN A 30 -11.44 -7.20 -8.39
CA GLN A 30 -12.57 -7.59 -7.54
C GLN A 30 -12.10 -8.32 -6.27
N ALA A 31 -11.12 -9.22 -6.38
CA ALA A 31 -10.58 -9.97 -5.24
C ALA A 31 -9.78 -9.07 -4.27
N LEU A 32 -9.01 -8.12 -4.79
CA LEU A 32 -8.15 -7.24 -3.98
C LEU A 32 -8.89 -6.05 -3.38
N ARG A 33 -9.92 -5.53 -4.06
CA ARG A 33 -10.70 -4.37 -3.59
C ARG A 33 -11.20 -4.47 -2.15
N PRO A 34 -11.80 -5.58 -1.67
CA PRO A 34 -12.25 -5.66 -0.28
C PRO A 34 -11.09 -5.63 0.72
N LYS A 35 -9.96 -6.27 0.40
CA LYS A 35 -8.77 -6.26 1.27
C LYS A 35 -8.16 -4.86 1.35
N LEU A 36 -8.03 -4.18 0.22
CA LEU A 36 -7.54 -2.80 0.17
C LEU A 36 -8.47 -1.84 0.92
N HIS A 37 -9.78 -2.03 0.81
CA HIS A 37 -10.75 -1.23 1.56
C HIS A 37 -10.59 -1.41 3.07
N ARG A 38 -10.51 -2.66 3.54
CA ARG A 38 -10.28 -2.96 4.96
C ARG A 38 -8.96 -2.38 5.46
N GLN A 39 -7.88 -2.53 4.70
CA GLN A 39 -6.59 -1.94 5.06
C GLN A 39 -6.65 -0.40 5.12
N ALA A 40 -7.38 0.24 4.20
CA ALA A 40 -7.56 1.68 4.21
C ALA A 40 -8.38 2.13 5.44
N GLU A 41 -9.43 1.40 5.80
CA GLU A 41 -10.24 1.65 7.00
C GLU A 41 -9.43 1.45 8.29
N GLU A 42 -8.67 0.37 8.39
CA GLU A 42 -7.77 0.11 9.53
C GLU A 42 -6.74 1.24 9.68
N ARG A 43 -6.13 1.68 8.57
CA ARG A 43 -5.21 2.82 8.58
C ARG A 43 -5.89 4.11 8.99
N ARG A 44 -7.13 4.36 8.56
CA ARG A 44 -7.91 5.53 8.99
C ARG A 44 -8.16 5.50 10.48
N ARG A 45 -8.67 4.37 11.00
CA ARG A 45 -8.93 4.18 12.43
C ARG A 45 -7.68 4.37 13.27
N LEU A 46 -6.57 3.74 12.89
CA LEU A 46 -5.28 3.92 13.59
C LEU A 46 -4.80 5.36 13.53
N ASN A 47 -4.93 6.02 12.37
CA ASN A 47 -4.51 7.42 12.24
C ASN A 47 -5.35 8.36 13.11
N GLU A 48 -6.65 8.10 13.27
CA GLU A 48 -7.52 8.82 14.20
C GLU A 48 -7.08 8.61 15.65
N GLU A 49 -6.83 7.38 16.08
CA GLU A 49 -6.33 7.08 17.43
C GLU A 49 -4.97 7.76 17.69
N TRP A 50 -4.04 7.70 16.73
CA TRP A 50 -2.74 8.38 16.81
C TRP A 50 -2.86 9.91 16.74
N SER A 51 -3.90 10.45 16.09
CA SER A 51 -4.15 11.88 16.06
C SER A 51 -4.44 12.43 17.46
N ALA A 52 -5.23 11.71 18.25
CA ALA A 52 -5.53 12.09 19.64
C ALA A 52 -4.27 12.06 20.53
N VAL A 53 -3.38 11.09 20.32
CA VAL A 53 -2.09 11.05 21.02
C VAL A 53 -1.20 12.22 20.62
N ARG A 54 -1.14 12.55 19.32
CA ARG A 54 -0.36 13.70 18.82
C ARG A 54 -0.89 15.03 19.36
N THR A 55 -2.21 15.24 19.39
CA THR A 55 -2.80 16.46 19.95
C THR A 55 -2.56 16.57 21.45
N ALA A 56 -2.73 15.49 22.21
CA ALA A 56 -2.45 15.46 23.65
C ALA A 56 -0.98 15.73 23.97
N ARG A 57 -0.05 15.15 23.20
CA ARG A 57 1.36 15.52 23.31
C ARG A 57 1.53 17.01 23.00
N ARG A 58 0.93 17.55 21.91
CA ARG A 58 1.12 18.96 21.45
C ARG A 58 0.72 19.95 22.53
N GLN A 59 -0.36 19.65 23.23
CA GLN A 59 -0.81 20.42 24.39
C GLN A 59 0.17 20.38 25.56
N ARG A 60 0.86 19.25 25.81
CA ARG A 60 1.90 19.18 26.85
C ARG A 60 3.15 19.97 26.50
N GLY A 61 3.53 20.05 25.22
CA GLY A 61 4.68 20.83 24.74
C GLY A 61 6.06 20.43 25.30
N GLN A 62 6.13 19.44 26.19
CA GLN A 62 7.31 19.07 26.98
C GLN A 62 7.41 17.54 27.11
N CYS A 63 8.64 17.04 27.13
CA CYS A 63 8.92 15.62 27.33
C CYS A 63 8.55 15.20 28.76
N PRO A 64 7.75 14.13 28.98
CA PRO A 64 7.38 13.70 30.32
C PRO A 64 8.55 13.14 31.16
N ARG A 65 9.70 12.83 30.52
CA ARG A 65 10.87 12.25 31.20
C ARG A 65 11.89 13.29 31.67
N CYS A 66 12.07 14.37 30.93
CA CYS A 66 13.11 15.37 31.18
C CYS A 66 12.62 16.83 31.11
N ALA A 67 11.33 17.06 30.90
CA ALA A 67 10.69 18.37 30.76
C ALA A 67 11.26 19.28 29.65
N SER A 68 12.10 18.76 28.76
CA SER A 68 12.61 19.52 27.62
C SER A 68 11.46 19.92 26.68
N PRO A 69 11.46 21.15 26.14
CA PRO A 69 10.47 21.56 25.15
C PRO A 69 10.60 20.67 23.92
N LEU A 70 9.49 20.05 23.49
CA LEU A 70 9.46 19.20 22.32
C LEU A 70 9.21 20.06 21.08
N SER A 71 10.23 20.24 20.22
CA SER A 71 10.05 20.92 18.93
C SER A 71 9.27 20.02 17.97
N GLU A 72 8.47 20.53 17.03
CA GLU A 72 7.61 19.73 16.12
C GLU A 72 8.36 18.61 15.34
N ARG A 73 9.69 18.74 15.19
CA ARG A 73 10.57 17.71 14.60
C ARG A 73 10.79 16.49 15.49
N ASP A 74 10.76 16.63 16.81
CA ASP A 74 11.06 15.56 17.77
C ASP A 74 9.88 14.58 17.98
N TRP A 75 8.77 14.80 17.28
CA TRP A 75 7.50 14.08 17.44
C TRP A 75 7.44 12.84 16.56
N TYR A 76 8.18 12.89 15.47
CA TYR A 76 8.31 11.81 14.52
C TYR A 76 9.57 11.06 14.90
N PHE A 77 9.39 9.86 15.46
CA PHE A 77 10.48 8.88 15.52
C PHE A 77 10.89 8.63 14.06
N VAL A 78 12.02 9.18 13.64
CA VAL A 78 12.71 8.69 12.44
C VAL A 78 13.12 7.27 12.81
N PRO A 79 12.64 6.22 12.13
CA PRO A 79 13.21 4.90 12.31
C PRO A 79 14.69 5.04 11.98
N THR A 80 15.54 4.97 13.00
CA THR A 80 16.95 4.66 12.79
C THR A 80 16.93 3.34 12.05
N LEU A 81 17.31 3.40 10.77
CA LEU A 81 17.50 2.31 9.83
C LEU A 81 17.77 1.02 10.61
N VAL A 82 16.76 0.16 10.73
CA VAL A 82 16.97 -1.19 11.26
C VAL A 82 17.73 -1.87 10.14
N GLU A 83 19.05 -1.94 10.29
CA GLU A 83 19.89 -2.78 9.43
C GLU A 83 19.39 -4.21 9.63
N ASP A 84 18.66 -4.71 8.63
CA ASP A 84 18.27 -6.11 8.54
C ASP A 84 19.59 -6.89 8.46
N PRO A 85 19.89 -7.81 9.41
CA PRO A 85 21.07 -8.63 9.29
C PRO A 85 20.92 -9.44 7.99
N LEU A 86 21.88 -9.26 7.07
CA LEU A 86 21.96 -10.07 5.86
C LEU A 86 21.99 -11.54 6.29
N ASP A 87 20.97 -12.30 5.88
CA ASP A 87 21.00 -13.75 5.93
C ASP A 87 22.22 -14.19 5.09
N GLU A 88 23.30 -14.59 5.75
CA GLU A 88 24.44 -15.22 5.09
C GLU A 88 24.06 -16.68 4.78
N ASP A 89 24.14 -17.00 3.47
CA ASP A 89 23.78 -18.29 2.84
C ASP A 89 24.51 -19.52 3.42
#